data_AF-A0A0J9W6B4-F1
#
_entry.id   AF-A0A0J9W6B4-F1
#
_cell.length_a   1.000
_cell.length_b   1.000
_cell.length_c   1.000
_cell.angle_alpha   90.00
_cell.angle_beta   90.00
_cell.angle_gamma   90.00
#
_symmetry.space_group_name_H-M   'P 1'
#
loop_
_entity.id
_entity.type
_entity.pdbx_description
1 polymer ?
#
loop_
_entity_poly.entity_id
_entity_poly.type
_entity_poly.pdbx_seq_one_letter_code
_entity_poly.pdbx_strand_id
1 'polypeptide(L)'
;MLISRLKDKRYGSCYMATLDHFGSVDATNKETLKNIGCSLERGYRYLTSLNAVNLNDLCKYLNFWMDEQKSTYVKGNSGITEQEWHTVENLWNSLNNIQYFKHKCERQQEKKDISEYRKHINLMTYCINRDYFKKLYLSTSSYMNLKLKMCESFSDYTREYYNKLIEGIGCIDNRNDVNVFKYEIAEDCTLYNIPKTFPKCDEKTQTIVDDDNYKKDTIRCESTAKIRDSHPGLDNGNVVLSPVSDTSTGH
;
A
#
# COMPACT_ATOMS: atom_id res chain seq x y z
N MET A 1 0.05 6.55 -17.04
CA MET A 1 -0.45 6.05 -15.74
C MET A 1 -0.49 7.21 -14.75
N LEU A 2 -1.32 7.17 -13.70
CA LEU A 2 -1.39 8.27 -12.71
C LEU A 2 -0.05 8.47 -12.00
N ILE A 3 0.48 7.38 -11.45
CA ILE A 3 1.70 7.36 -10.62
C ILE A 3 2.90 7.95 -11.35
N SER A 4 3.06 7.67 -12.66
CA SER A 4 4.15 8.24 -13.47
C SER A 4 4.01 9.74 -13.68
N ARG A 5 2.79 10.30 -13.69
CA ARG A 5 2.55 11.75 -13.83
C ARG A 5 2.84 12.51 -12.54
N LEU A 6 2.57 11.89 -11.38
CA LEU A 6 2.84 12.48 -10.06
C LEU A 6 4.32 12.44 -9.66
N LYS A 7 5.12 11.58 -10.30
CA LYS A 7 6.59 11.52 -10.13
C LYS A 7 7.36 12.53 -11.01
N ASP A 8 6.71 13.14 -12.00
CA ASP A 8 7.32 14.10 -12.92
C ASP A 8 7.30 15.51 -12.30
N LYS A 9 8.42 15.88 -11.66
CA LYS A 9 8.58 17.10 -10.85
C LYS A 9 8.86 18.38 -11.65
N ARG A 10 8.54 18.48 -12.94
CA ARG A 10 8.80 19.69 -13.75
C ARG A 10 7.51 20.38 -14.17
N TYR A 11 7.30 21.62 -13.71
CA TYR A 11 6.09 22.40 -13.99
C TYR A 11 5.90 22.83 -15.46
N GLY A 12 6.91 22.69 -16.32
CA GLY A 12 6.88 23.14 -17.72
C GLY A 12 5.88 22.44 -18.66
N SER A 13 4.92 21.68 -18.14
CA SER A 13 3.90 20.97 -18.91
C SER A 13 2.45 21.10 -18.38
N CYS A 14 2.20 21.94 -17.36
CA CYS A 14 0.83 22.28 -16.93
C CYS A 14 0.31 23.55 -17.63
N TYR A 15 -0.98 23.82 -17.47
CA TYR A 15 -1.57 25.07 -17.94
C TYR A 15 -1.10 26.28 -17.12
N MET A 16 -1.00 27.45 -17.76
CA MET A 16 -0.64 28.71 -17.08
C MET A 16 -1.64 29.05 -15.96
N ALA A 17 -2.94 28.83 -16.18
CA ALA A 17 -3.96 28.99 -15.16
C ALA A 17 -3.67 28.21 -13.85
N THR A 18 -3.04 27.03 -13.94
CA THR A 18 -2.58 26.26 -12.76
C THR A 18 -1.43 26.95 -12.03
N LEU A 19 -0.52 27.60 -12.77
CA LEU A 19 0.61 28.34 -12.22
C LEU A 19 0.20 29.68 -11.61
N ASP A 20 -0.87 30.30 -12.12
CA ASP A 20 -1.41 31.58 -11.65
C ASP A 20 -1.97 31.50 -10.22
N HIS A 21 -2.49 30.33 -9.80
CA HIS A 21 -2.85 30.07 -8.39
C HIS A 21 -1.68 30.33 -7.42
N PHE A 22 -0.43 30.14 -7.87
CA PHE A 22 0.78 30.36 -7.07
C PHE A 22 1.39 31.76 -7.26
N GLY A 23 0.64 32.69 -7.87
CA GLY A 23 1.09 34.07 -8.14
C GLY A 23 1.50 34.84 -6.88
N SER A 24 0.77 34.66 -5.77
CA SER A 24 0.98 35.35 -4.49
C SER A 24 1.93 34.64 -3.50
N VAL A 25 2.43 33.46 -3.84
CA VAL A 25 3.34 32.67 -2.97
C VAL A 25 4.74 33.29 -2.96
N ASP A 26 5.38 33.28 -1.78
CA ASP A 26 6.74 33.75 -1.54
C ASP A 26 7.77 33.09 -2.47
N ALA A 27 8.71 33.89 -2.98
CA ALA A 27 9.63 33.49 -4.04
C ALA A 27 10.42 32.21 -3.72
N THR A 28 10.81 32.02 -2.45
CA THR A 28 11.59 30.89 -1.94
C THR A 28 10.89 29.54 -2.16
N ASN A 29 9.58 29.46 -1.91
CA ASN A 29 8.81 28.21 -1.97
C ASN A 29 7.99 28.07 -3.26
N LYS A 30 7.86 29.16 -4.03
CA LYS A 30 7.03 29.27 -5.24
C LYS A 30 7.27 28.17 -6.27
N GLU A 31 8.53 27.80 -6.52
CA GLU A 31 8.86 26.74 -7.49
C GLU A 31 8.41 25.36 -7.01
N THR A 32 8.67 25.02 -5.75
CA THR A 32 8.24 23.76 -5.13
C THR A 32 6.72 23.62 -5.19
N LEU A 33 5.98 24.67 -4.81
CA LEU A 33 4.52 24.66 -4.84
C LEU A 33 3.95 24.61 -6.26
N LYS A 34 4.57 25.30 -7.23
CA LYS A 34 4.21 25.16 -8.66
C LYS A 34 4.44 23.74 -9.19
N ASN A 35 5.52 23.07 -8.79
CA ASN A 35 5.78 21.68 -9.19
C ASN A 35 4.73 20.71 -8.60
N ILE A 36 4.36 20.88 -7.33
CA ILE A 36 3.31 20.10 -6.67
C ILE A 36 1.96 20.36 -7.34
N GLY A 37 1.60 21.62 -7.59
CA GLY A 37 0.35 22.01 -8.26
C GLY A 37 0.25 21.50 -9.71
N CYS A 38 1.34 21.57 -10.48
CA CYS A 38 1.43 20.96 -11.82
C CYS A 38 1.17 19.45 -11.76
N SER A 39 1.84 18.74 -10.85
CA SER A 39 1.67 17.29 -10.69
C SER A 39 0.21 16.95 -10.33
N LEU A 40 -0.40 17.74 -9.44
CA LEU A 40 -1.78 17.60 -9.02
C LEU A 40 -2.77 17.78 -10.17
N GLU A 41 -2.66 18.86 -10.96
CA GLU A 41 -3.54 19.13 -12.11
C GLU A 41 -3.42 18.03 -13.19
N ARG A 42 -2.18 17.61 -13.52
CA ARG A 42 -1.93 16.52 -14.48
C ARG A 42 -2.45 15.18 -13.98
N GLY A 43 -2.38 14.94 -12.67
CA GLY A 43 -2.96 13.78 -12.01
C GLY A 43 -4.49 13.79 -12.11
N TYR A 44 -5.11 14.90 -11.68
CA TYR A 44 -6.55 15.07 -11.70
C TYR A 44 -7.13 14.92 -13.11
N ARG A 45 -6.58 15.62 -14.12
CA ARG A 45 -7.02 15.49 -15.52
C ARG A 45 -6.89 14.07 -16.07
N TYR A 46 -5.85 13.33 -15.64
CA TYR A 46 -5.73 11.94 -16.03
C TYR A 46 -6.90 11.11 -15.46
N LEU A 47 -7.27 11.29 -14.20
CA LEU A 47 -8.46 10.65 -13.61
C LEU A 47 -9.73 10.96 -14.39
N THR A 48 -9.93 12.23 -14.75
CA THR A 48 -11.16 12.64 -15.45
C THR A 48 -11.24 12.16 -16.89
N SER A 49 -10.12 11.71 -17.46
CA SER A 49 -10.07 11.07 -18.78
C SER A 49 -10.36 9.55 -18.74
N LEU A 50 -10.45 8.95 -17.54
CA LEU A 50 -10.72 7.52 -17.38
C LEU A 50 -12.21 7.26 -17.11
N ASN A 51 -12.84 6.47 -17.97
CA ASN A 51 -14.18 5.89 -17.73
C ASN A 51 -14.09 4.58 -16.91
N ALA A 52 -13.15 4.48 -15.95
CA ALA A 52 -12.65 3.19 -15.45
C ALA A 52 -13.13 2.81 -14.05
N VAL A 53 -13.35 1.50 -13.84
CA VAL A 53 -13.80 0.88 -12.57
C VAL A 53 -12.89 1.23 -11.37
N ASN A 54 -11.57 1.34 -11.59
CA ASN A 54 -10.58 1.63 -10.53
C ASN A 54 -10.46 3.13 -10.18
N LEU A 55 -11.39 3.99 -10.62
CA LEU A 55 -11.35 5.43 -10.35
C LEU A 55 -11.23 5.76 -8.85
N ASN A 56 -11.94 5.01 -8.00
CA ASN A 56 -11.92 5.22 -6.54
C ASN A 56 -10.51 5.05 -5.96
N ASP A 57 -9.81 3.97 -6.33
CA ASP A 57 -8.44 3.70 -5.84
C ASP A 57 -7.43 4.70 -6.37
N LEU A 58 -7.65 5.21 -7.58
CA LEU A 58 -6.83 6.27 -8.15
C LEU A 58 -7.10 7.66 -7.53
N CYS A 59 -8.34 7.94 -7.10
CA CYS A 59 -8.67 9.11 -6.27
C CYS A 59 -8.05 9.00 -4.87
N LYS A 60 -8.19 7.84 -4.20
CA LYS A 60 -7.50 7.54 -2.93
C LYS A 60 -5.99 7.76 -3.07
N TYR A 61 -5.37 7.22 -4.13
CA TYR A 61 -3.96 7.43 -4.43
C TYR A 61 -3.59 8.91 -4.49
N LEU A 62 -4.38 9.71 -5.21
CA LEU A 62 -4.12 11.13 -5.38
C LEU A 62 -4.25 11.91 -4.05
N ASN A 63 -5.27 11.57 -3.24
CA ASN A 63 -5.42 12.12 -1.88
C ASN A 63 -4.21 11.80 -1.00
N PHE A 64 -3.83 10.51 -0.89
CA PHE A 64 -2.71 10.11 -0.07
C PHE A 64 -1.38 10.70 -0.54
N TRP A 65 -1.16 10.83 -1.86
CA TRP A 65 -0.01 11.53 -2.41
C TRP A 65 0.02 13.01 -1.99
N MET A 66 -1.11 13.71 -1.98
CA MET A 66 -1.20 15.08 -1.47
C MET A 66 -0.85 15.17 0.01
N ASP A 67 -1.34 14.24 0.82
CA ASP A 67 -1.10 14.25 2.27
C ASP A 67 0.37 13.90 2.60
N GLU A 68 1.01 13.04 1.80
CA GLU A 68 2.47 12.83 1.84
C GLU A 68 3.25 14.11 1.45
N GLN A 69 2.83 14.83 0.40
CA GLN A 69 3.48 16.09 0.04
C GLN A 69 3.30 17.14 1.16
N LYS A 70 2.08 17.31 1.69
CA LYS A 70 1.81 18.21 2.82
C LYS A 70 2.71 17.86 4.01
N SER A 71 2.75 16.58 4.36
CA SER A 71 3.59 16.09 5.45
C SER A 71 5.06 16.39 5.22
N THR A 72 5.57 16.17 4.01
CA THR A 72 7.00 16.29 3.69
C THR A 72 7.43 17.76 3.73
N TYR A 73 6.65 18.66 3.16
CA TYR A 73 7.04 20.06 3.00
C TYR A 73 6.58 20.96 4.17
N VAL A 74 5.38 20.74 4.73
CA VAL A 74 4.85 21.59 5.80
C VAL A 74 5.27 21.11 7.19
N LYS A 75 5.23 19.78 7.44
CA LYS A 75 5.62 19.21 8.75
C LYS A 75 7.10 18.82 8.82
N GLY A 76 7.75 18.60 7.68
CA GLY A 76 9.14 18.14 7.58
C GLY A 76 10.22 19.23 7.59
N ASN A 77 9.94 20.41 8.15
CA ASN A 77 10.86 21.56 8.22
C ASN A 77 11.40 22.08 6.87
N SER A 78 10.70 21.90 5.75
CA SER A 78 11.17 22.43 4.46
C SER A 78 10.90 23.93 4.26
N GLY A 79 10.44 24.64 5.30
CA GLY A 79 10.14 26.07 5.24
C GLY A 79 8.83 26.45 4.54
N ILE A 80 7.99 25.50 4.11
CA ILE A 80 6.64 25.81 3.59
C ILE A 80 5.66 25.92 4.76
N THR A 81 4.99 27.05 4.86
CA THR A 81 3.97 27.29 5.90
C THR A 81 2.63 26.62 5.55
N GLU A 82 1.78 26.38 6.56
CA GLU A 82 0.37 25.96 6.33
C GLU A 82 -0.39 26.97 5.46
N GLN A 83 -0.06 28.26 5.54
CA GLN A 83 -0.68 29.32 4.74
C GLN A 83 -0.30 29.22 3.25
N GLU A 84 0.98 28.98 2.93
CA GLU A 84 1.40 28.74 1.54
C GLU A 84 0.87 27.41 1.01
N TRP A 85 0.81 26.37 1.85
CA TRP A 85 0.22 25.09 1.48
C TRP A 85 -1.28 25.21 1.14
N HIS A 86 -2.00 26.13 1.78
CA HIS A 86 -3.41 26.41 1.47
C HIS A 86 -3.64 26.78 -0.01
N THR A 87 -2.61 27.25 -0.73
CA THR A 87 -2.68 27.44 -2.19
C THR A 87 -2.88 26.12 -2.95
N VAL A 88 -2.24 25.03 -2.50
CA VAL A 88 -2.41 23.68 -3.08
C VAL A 88 -3.79 23.11 -2.74
N GLU A 89 -4.25 23.32 -1.51
CA GLU A 89 -5.62 22.97 -1.07
C GLU A 89 -6.68 23.67 -1.92
N ASN A 90 -6.47 24.96 -2.23
CA ASN A 90 -7.37 25.73 -3.08
C ASN A 90 -7.35 25.26 -4.53
N LEU A 91 -6.18 24.90 -5.09
CA LEU A 91 -6.11 24.27 -6.41
C LEU A 91 -6.88 22.95 -6.45
N TRP A 92 -6.76 22.10 -5.41
CA TRP A 92 -7.57 20.87 -5.31
C TRP A 92 -9.07 21.16 -5.36
N ASN A 93 -9.53 22.10 -4.53
CA ASN A 93 -10.93 22.48 -4.47
C ASN A 93 -11.43 23.07 -5.80
N SER A 94 -10.63 23.90 -6.47
CA SER A 94 -10.93 24.38 -7.81
C SER A 94 -11.06 23.24 -8.82
N LEU A 95 -10.11 22.31 -8.86
CA LEU A 95 -10.15 21.13 -9.74
C LEU A 95 -11.40 20.27 -9.47
N ASN A 96 -11.71 19.97 -8.21
CA ASN A 96 -12.88 19.16 -7.83
C ASN A 96 -14.24 19.85 -8.12
N ASN A 97 -14.24 21.17 -8.30
CA ASN A 97 -15.42 21.97 -8.63
C ASN A 97 -15.59 22.25 -10.13
N ILE A 98 -14.62 21.93 -10.99
CA ILE A 98 -14.76 22.09 -12.45
C ILE A 98 -15.87 21.17 -12.97
N GLN A 99 -16.97 21.77 -13.44
CA GLN A 99 -18.19 21.08 -13.86
C GLN A 99 -18.00 20.12 -15.06
N TYR A 100 -16.97 20.34 -15.88
CA TYR A 100 -16.62 19.45 -17.00
C TYR A 100 -16.12 18.07 -16.53
N PHE A 101 -15.58 17.98 -15.32
CA PHE A 101 -15.06 16.75 -14.77
C PHE A 101 -16.18 15.86 -14.23
N LYS A 102 -16.56 14.86 -15.03
CA LYS A 102 -17.56 13.82 -14.69
C LYS A 102 -17.26 13.06 -13.39
N HIS A 103 -16.01 13.10 -12.95
CA HIS A 103 -15.48 12.33 -11.85
C HIS A 103 -14.85 13.27 -10.82
N LYS A 104 -15.38 13.20 -9.60
CA LYS A 104 -14.93 13.97 -8.45
C LYS A 104 -14.18 13.06 -7.49
N CYS A 105 -13.04 13.52 -7.00
CA CYS A 105 -12.33 12.85 -5.92
C CYS A 105 -12.73 13.51 -4.61
N GLU A 106 -13.58 12.85 -3.84
CA GLU A 106 -13.82 13.25 -2.46
C GLU A 106 -12.51 13.14 -1.68
N ARG A 107 -12.17 14.21 -0.94
CA ARG A 107 -10.95 14.25 -0.13
C ARG A 107 -11.31 14.15 1.34
N GLN A 108 -10.97 13.00 1.92
CA GLN A 108 -11.04 12.78 3.34
C GLN A 108 -9.67 13.07 3.94
N GLN A 109 -9.59 14.08 4.81
CA GLN A 109 -8.38 14.33 5.60
C GLN A 109 -8.32 13.29 6.72
N GLU A 110 -7.63 12.19 6.45
CA GLU A 110 -7.29 11.26 7.51
C GLU A 110 -6.22 11.87 8.45
N LYS A 111 -6.16 11.39 9.69
CA LYS A 111 -5.19 11.83 10.71
C LYS A 111 -4.31 10.67 11.16
N LYS A 112 -3.63 10.00 10.23
CA LYS A 112 -2.68 8.91 10.50
C LYS A 112 -1.24 9.44 10.62
N ASP A 113 -0.33 8.61 11.09
CA ASP A 113 1.10 8.95 11.09
C ASP A 113 1.71 8.81 9.68
N ILE A 114 2.77 9.57 9.44
CA ILE A 114 3.46 9.73 8.14
C ILE A 114 4.05 8.40 7.66
N SER A 115 4.56 7.58 8.58
CA SER A 115 5.09 6.24 8.26
C SER A 115 3.98 5.29 7.82
N GLU A 116 2.75 5.51 8.28
CA GLU A 116 1.58 4.69 7.96
C GLU A 116 1.09 5.00 6.54
N TYR A 117 0.99 6.29 6.20
CA TYR A 117 0.71 6.72 4.82
C TYR A 117 1.74 6.19 3.82
N ARG A 118 3.03 6.29 4.14
CA ARG A 118 4.10 5.77 3.25
C ARG A 118 3.95 4.28 2.99
N LYS A 119 3.64 3.47 4.02
CA LYS A 119 3.37 2.04 3.87
C LYS A 119 2.14 1.78 3.00
N HIS A 120 1.03 2.47 3.28
CA HIS A 120 -0.20 2.36 2.50
C HIS A 120 0.00 2.75 1.02
N ILE A 121 0.63 3.89 0.74
CA ILE A 121 0.96 4.39 -0.61
C ILE A 121 1.87 3.41 -1.34
N ASN A 122 2.86 2.80 -0.68
CA ASN A 122 3.75 1.84 -1.33
C ASN A 122 3.00 0.56 -1.74
N LEU A 123 2.12 0.03 -0.89
CA LEU A 123 1.29 -1.14 -1.21
C LEU A 123 0.28 -0.83 -2.33
N MET A 124 -0.41 0.30 -2.23
CA MET A 124 -1.36 0.77 -3.23
C MET A 124 -0.67 1.07 -4.59
N THR A 125 0.55 1.65 -4.56
CA THR A 125 1.42 1.84 -5.75
C THR A 125 1.63 0.51 -6.45
N TYR A 126 2.05 -0.50 -5.68
CA TYR A 126 2.30 -1.84 -6.19
C TYR A 126 1.05 -2.43 -6.84
N CYS A 127 -0.08 -2.44 -6.15
CA CYS A 127 -1.30 -3.07 -6.68
C CYS A 127 -1.85 -2.36 -7.92
N ILE A 128 -1.87 -1.02 -7.96
CA ILE A 128 -2.28 -0.25 -9.16
C ILE A 128 -1.40 -0.61 -10.37
N ASN A 129 -0.08 -0.76 -10.15
CA ASN A 129 0.86 -1.14 -11.20
C ASN A 129 0.71 -2.59 -11.62
N ARG A 130 0.61 -3.51 -10.66
CA ARG A 130 0.36 -4.94 -10.84
C ARG A 130 -0.92 -5.16 -11.65
N ASP A 131 -2.01 -4.49 -11.33
CA ASP A 131 -3.30 -4.70 -12.00
C ASP A 131 -3.36 -4.05 -13.38
N TYR A 132 -2.63 -2.94 -13.59
CA TYR A 132 -2.35 -2.43 -14.93
C TYR A 132 -1.54 -3.44 -15.75
N PHE A 133 -0.51 -4.06 -15.16
CA PHE A 133 0.29 -5.09 -15.83
C PHE A 133 -0.56 -6.33 -16.14
N LYS A 134 -1.35 -6.85 -15.19
CA LYS A 134 -2.32 -7.94 -15.42
C LYS A 134 -3.22 -7.64 -16.62
N LYS A 135 -3.82 -6.44 -16.67
CA LYS A 135 -4.68 -6.00 -17.80
C LYS A 135 -3.92 -5.95 -19.12
N LEU A 136 -2.71 -5.38 -19.13
CA LEU A 136 -1.86 -5.31 -20.33
C LEU A 136 -1.47 -6.72 -20.83
N TYR A 137 -1.08 -7.61 -19.93
CA TYR A 137 -0.75 -9.01 -20.21
C TYR A 137 -1.93 -9.75 -20.83
N LEU A 138 -3.12 -9.67 -20.21
CA LEU A 138 -4.35 -10.30 -20.71
C LEU A 138 -4.79 -9.72 -22.07
N SER A 139 -4.51 -8.44 -22.34
CA SER A 139 -4.78 -7.83 -23.66
C SER A 139 -3.73 -8.17 -24.74
N THR A 140 -2.59 -8.75 -24.36
CA THR A 140 -1.49 -9.05 -25.29
C THR A 140 -1.72 -10.40 -25.99
N SER A 141 -2.39 -10.35 -27.14
CA SER A 141 -2.72 -11.54 -27.95
C SER A 141 -1.63 -11.95 -28.96
N SER A 142 -0.66 -11.08 -29.24
CA SER A 142 -0.10 -11.03 -30.60
C SER A 142 1.21 -11.80 -30.84
N TYR A 143 2.05 -12.06 -29.82
CA TYR A 143 3.32 -12.78 -30.01
C TYR A 143 3.73 -13.57 -28.76
N MET A 144 3.96 -14.88 -28.91
CA MET A 144 4.34 -15.78 -27.79
C MET A 144 5.61 -15.31 -27.06
N ASN A 145 6.65 -14.91 -27.81
CA ASN A 145 7.90 -14.40 -27.23
C ASN A 145 7.73 -13.09 -26.46
N LEU A 146 6.79 -12.23 -26.86
CA LEU A 146 6.46 -11.01 -26.11
C LEU A 146 5.72 -11.36 -24.82
N LYS A 147 4.74 -12.26 -24.91
CA LYS A 147 3.96 -12.72 -23.76
C LYS A 147 4.83 -13.44 -22.72
N LEU A 148 5.81 -14.24 -23.13
CA LEU A 148 6.80 -14.85 -22.24
C LEU A 148 7.67 -13.79 -21.53
N LYS A 149 8.25 -12.83 -22.26
CA LYS A 149 9.03 -11.73 -21.65
C LYS A 149 8.21 -10.88 -20.67
N MET A 150 6.93 -10.66 -20.98
CA MET A 150 6.00 -9.98 -20.06
C MET A 150 5.65 -10.84 -18.84
N CYS A 151 5.58 -12.17 -18.98
CA CYS A 151 5.37 -13.12 -17.89
C CYS A 151 6.53 -13.06 -16.88
N GLU A 152 7.77 -13.18 -17.38
CA GLU A 152 9.01 -13.01 -16.62
C GLU A 152 9.06 -11.64 -15.92
N SER A 153 8.87 -10.55 -16.68
CA SER A 153 8.87 -9.18 -16.16
C SER A 153 7.79 -8.94 -15.07
N PHE A 154 6.64 -9.61 -15.16
CA PHE A 154 5.58 -9.53 -14.15
C PHE A 154 5.97 -10.23 -12.85
N SER A 155 6.53 -11.44 -12.96
CA SER A 155 7.04 -12.21 -11.82
C SER A 155 8.19 -11.47 -11.12
N ASP A 156 9.11 -10.89 -11.88
CA ASP A 156 10.20 -10.05 -11.36
C ASP A 156 9.69 -8.81 -10.64
N TYR A 157 8.79 -8.05 -11.27
CA TYR A 157 8.15 -6.87 -10.68
C TYR A 157 7.49 -7.20 -9.34
N THR A 158 6.73 -8.30 -9.29
CA THR A 158 6.04 -8.73 -8.07
C THR A 158 7.01 -9.18 -6.98
N ARG A 159 8.04 -9.93 -7.33
CA ARG A 159 9.09 -10.39 -6.39
C ARG A 159 9.90 -9.24 -5.81
N GLU A 160 10.24 -8.24 -6.62
CA GLU A 160 10.94 -7.02 -6.19
C GLU A 160 10.11 -6.25 -5.16
N TYR A 161 8.81 -6.07 -5.42
CA TYR A 161 7.92 -5.34 -4.52
C TYR A 161 7.53 -6.11 -3.26
N TYR A 162 7.42 -7.45 -3.33
CA TYR A 162 7.29 -8.30 -2.13
C TYR A 162 8.46 -8.02 -1.17
N ASN A 163 9.70 -8.15 -1.63
CA ASN A 163 10.89 -7.93 -0.81
C ASN A 163 10.91 -6.52 -0.18
N LYS A 164 10.54 -5.48 -0.94
CA LYS A 164 10.50 -4.09 -0.47
C LYS A 164 9.37 -3.78 0.53
N LEU A 165 8.20 -4.40 0.35
CA LEU A 165 7.02 -4.11 1.18
C LEU A 165 7.03 -4.84 2.52
N ILE A 166 7.73 -5.98 2.60
CA ILE A 166 7.90 -6.75 3.84
C ILE A 166 9.16 -6.37 4.61
N GLU A 167 10.04 -5.56 4.04
CA GLU A 167 11.32 -5.19 4.67
C GLU A 167 11.08 -4.49 6.02
N GLY A 168 11.75 -5.00 7.06
CA GLY A 168 11.56 -4.51 8.44
C GLY A 168 10.21 -4.87 9.09
N ILE A 169 9.34 -5.63 8.43
CA ILE A 169 8.13 -6.18 9.06
C ILE A 169 8.49 -7.49 9.75
N GLY A 170 8.61 -7.47 11.08
CA GLY A 170 8.80 -8.69 11.88
C GLY A 170 7.57 -9.59 11.85
N CYS A 171 6.39 -9.01 12.11
CA CYS A 171 5.09 -9.62 11.85
C CYS A 171 3.99 -8.54 11.77
N ILE A 172 2.80 -8.92 11.30
CA ILE A 172 1.59 -8.11 11.19
C ILE A 172 0.50 -8.75 12.04
N ASP A 173 -0.03 -7.98 12.99
CA ASP A 173 -1.23 -8.31 13.75
C ASP A 173 -2.45 -7.72 13.04
N ASN A 174 -3.43 -8.57 12.72
CA ASN A 174 -4.67 -8.18 12.05
C ASN A 174 -5.78 -7.69 13.02
N ARG A 175 -5.50 -7.61 14.33
CA ARG A 175 -6.47 -7.21 15.37
C ARG A 175 -6.49 -5.70 15.68
N ASN A 176 -5.78 -4.87 14.90
CA ASN A 176 -5.65 -3.43 15.14
C ASN A 176 -5.93 -2.64 13.86
N ASP A 177 -6.90 -1.72 13.91
CA ASP A 177 -7.32 -0.82 12.83
C ASP A 177 -6.16 -0.06 12.16
N VAL A 178 -5.11 0.24 12.94
CA VAL A 178 -3.89 0.89 12.45
C VAL A 178 -3.11 -0.01 11.48
N ASN A 179 -3.07 -1.32 11.72
CA ASN A 179 -2.43 -2.28 10.83
C ASN A 179 -3.31 -2.61 9.63
N VAL A 180 -4.64 -2.70 9.81
CA VAL A 180 -5.61 -2.84 8.72
C VAL A 180 -5.41 -1.70 7.71
N PHE A 181 -5.39 -0.45 8.17
CA PHE A 181 -5.09 0.69 7.30
C PHE A 181 -3.75 0.56 6.56
N LYS A 182 -2.66 0.22 7.24
CA LYS A 182 -1.32 0.14 6.63
C LYS A 182 -1.21 -0.89 5.50
N TYR A 183 -1.94 -2.00 5.63
CA TYR A 183 -1.63 -3.24 4.94
C TYR A 183 -2.82 -3.87 4.20
N GLU A 184 -3.95 -3.18 4.11
CA GLU A 184 -5.13 -3.59 3.35
C GLU A 184 -5.65 -2.45 2.47
N ILE A 185 -5.68 -2.69 1.15
CA ILE A 185 -6.28 -1.78 0.16
C ILE A 185 -7.58 -2.40 -0.40
N ALA A 186 -7.53 -3.72 -0.65
CA ALA A 186 -8.63 -4.57 -1.13
C ALA A 186 -8.33 -6.05 -0.79
N GLU A 187 -9.30 -6.94 -0.98
CA GLU A 187 -9.16 -8.39 -0.68
C GLU A 187 -8.01 -9.07 -1.46
N ASP A 188 -7.76 -8.62 -2.69
CA ASP A 188 -6.64 -9.09 -3.53
C ASP A 188 -5.40 -8.18 -3.43
N CYS A 189 -5.41 -7.17 -2.56
CA CYS A 189 -4.31 -6.23 -2.32
C CYS A 189 -4.14 -5.97 -0.82
N THR A 190 -3.54 -6.95 -0.14
CA THR A 190 -3.27 -6.91 1.30
C THR A 190 -2.10 -7.79 1.73
N LEU A 191 -1.26 -7.30 2.65
CA LEU A 191 -0.21 -8.13 3.24
C LEU A 191 -0.76 -9.26 4.13
N TYR A 192 -2.06 -9.26 4.47
CA TYR A 192 -2.72 -10.40 5.12
C TYR A 192 -2.88 -11.60 4.18
N ASN A 193 -2.85 -11.38 2.87
CA ASN A 193 -2.95 -12.42 1.84
C ASN A 193 -1.82 -12.25 0.81
N ILE A 194 -0.61 -12.60 1.23
CA ILE A 194 0.62 -12.50 0.42
C ILE A 194 0.46 -13.19 -0.95
N PRO A 195 -0.04 -14.44 -1.10
CA PRO A 195 -0.10 -15.11 -2.41
C PRO A 195 -1.01 -14.43 -3.45
N LYS A 196 -2.21 -13.95 -3.05
CA LYS A 196 -3.08 -13.15 -3.94
C LYS A 196 -2.48 -11.78 -4.27
N THR A 197 -1.84 -11.18 -3.28
CA THR A 197 -1.29 -9.82 -3.42
C THR A 197 -0.08 -9.83 -4.34
N PHE A 198 0.81 -10.80 -4.16
CA PHE A 198 2.03 -11.02 -4.91
C PHE A 198 1.92 -12.30 -5.76
N PRO A 199 1.12 -12.32 -6.84
CA PRO A 199 1.03 -13.47 -7.73
C PRO A 199 2.22 -13.53 -8.69
N LYS A 200 2.55 -14.73 -9.17
CA LYS A 200 3.54 -14.94 -10.25
C LYS A 200 2.83 -15.20 -11.57
N CYS A 201 3.55 -15.05 -12.68
CA CYS A 201 3.13 -15.61 -13.95
C CYS A 201 3.81 -16.98 -14.14
N ASP A 202 3.02 -18.03 -14.34
CA ASP A 202 3.53 -19.35 -14.69
C ASP A 202 3.88 -19.39 -16.19
N GLU A 203 5.14 -19.65 -16.50
CA GLU A 203 5.67 -19.60 -17.87
C GLU A 203 5.14 -20.73 -18.77
N LYS A 204 4.76 -21.87 -18.19
CA LYS A 204 4.30 -23.05 -18.93
C LYS A 204 2.86 -22.89 -19.39
N THR A 205 1.98 -22.46 -18.49
CA THR A 205 0.56 -22.21 -18.78
C THR A 205 0.32 -20.81 -19.32
N GLN A 206 1.26 -19.87 -19.12
CA GLN A 206 1.12 -18.45 -19.44
C GLN A 206 -0.11 -17.83 -18.78
N THR A 207 -0.28 -18.15 -17.49
CA THR A 207 -1.35 -17.65 -16.62
C THR A 207 -0.76 -17.01 -15.37
N ILE A 208 -1.42 -15.98 -14.86
CA ILE A 208 -1.07 -15.37 -13.57
C ILE A 208 -1.76 -16.19 -12.47
N VAL A 209 -0.98 -16.65 -11.49
CA VAL A 209 -1.40 -17.54 -10.40
C VAL A 209 -0.91 -17.00 -9.06
N ASP A 210 -1.67 -17.26 -8.00
CA ASP A 210 -1.26 -16.96 -6.63
C ASP A 210 0.06 -17.69 -6.32
N ASP A 211 1.00 -17.03 -5.63
CA ASP A 211 2.31 -17.61 -5.33
C ASP A 211 2.47 -17.96 -3.85
N ASP A 212 2.18 -19.21 -3.51
CA ASP A 212 2.39 -19.76 -2.17
C ASP A 212 3.88 -19.96 -1.80
N ASN A 213 4.83 -19.71 -2.71
CA ASN A 213 6.26 -19.76 -2.40
C ASN A 213 6.73 -18.60 -1.50
N TYR A 214 5.98 -17.49 -1.48
CA TYR A 214 6.23 -16.43 -0.51
C TYR A 214 5.87 -16.91 0.90
N LYS A 215 6.66 -16.54 1.91
CA LYS A 215 6.57 -17.06 3.28
C LYS A 215 5.28 -16.62 3.99
N LYS A 216 4.17 -17.29 3.66
CA LYS A 216 2.79 -17.04 4.09
C LYS A 216 2.65 -16.95 5.62
N ASP A 217 3.44 -17.74 6.34
CA ASP A 217 3.38 -17.88 7.79
C ASP A 217 4.34 -16.95 8.55
N THR A 218 5.45 -16.50 7.95
CA THR A 218 6.48 -15.70 8.65
C THR A 218 6.03 -14.27 8.95
N ILE A 219 5.02 -13.76 8.25
CA ILE A 219 4.56 -12.37 8.39
C ILE A 219 3.37 -12.24 9.34
N ARG A 220 2.65 -13.31 9.70
CA ARG A 220 1.55 -13.21 10.67
C ARG A 220 2.09 -13.30 12.09
N CYS A 221 1.66 -12.40 12.97
CA CYS A 221 1.99 -12.56 14.39
C CYS A 221 1.21 -13.76 14.93
N GLU A 222 1.90 -14.87 15.19
CA GLU A 222 1.28 -15.99 15.90
C GLU A 222 0.74 -15.50 17.24
N SER A 223 -0.52 -15.82 17.52
CA SER A 223 -1.10 -15.54 18.82
C SER A 223 -0.45 -16.48 19.84
N THR A 224 0.48 -15.96 20.65
CA THR A 224 1.10 -16.67 21.78
C THR A 224 0.09 -16.88 22.91
N ALA A 225 -0.92 -17.69 22.62
CA ALA A 225 -2.05 -18.07 23.49
C ALA A 225 -2.26 -19.60 23.48
N LYS A 226 -1.15 -20.37 23.41
CA LYS A 226 -1.07 -21.79 23.78
C LYS A 226 0.23 -22.10 24.52
N ILE A 227 0.46 -21.40 25.63
CA ILE A 227 1.30 -21.90 26.73
C ILE A 227 0.40 -21.89 27.97
N ARG A 228 0.24 -23.07 28.58
CA ARG A 228 -0.83 -23.56 29.49
C ARG A 228 -1.80 -24.50 28.77
N ASP A 229 -1.92 -25.78 29.12
CA ASP A 229 -1.29 -26.54 30.21
C ASP A 229 -0.79 -27.91 29.75
N SER A 230 0.52 -28.14 29.93
CA SER A 230 1.11 -29.47 29.96
C SER A 230 1.60 -29.74 31.38
N HIS A 231 0.67 -29.82 32.33
CA HIS A 231 0.97 -30.50 33.60
C HIS A 231 1.00 -32.02 33.35
N PRO A 232 1.89 -32.77 34.02
CA PRO A 232 2.18 -34.15 33.65
C PRO A 232 1.04 -35.08 34.12
N GLY A 233 0.38 -35.71 33.16
CA GLY A 233 -0.54 -36.82 33.43
C GLY A 233 0.23 -38.06 33.86
N LEU A 234 -0.05 -38.54 35.06
CA LEU A 234 0.30 -39.89 35.50
C LEU A 234 -0.52 -40.96 34.74
N ASP A 235 -0.18 -42.22 35.01
CA ASP A 235 -0.81 -43.48 34.59
C ASP A 235 -0.46 -43.96 33.15
N ASN A 236 -0.14 -45.23 32.92
CA ASN A 236 0.06 -46.36 33.85
C ASN A 236 0.93 -47.46 33.20
N GLY A 237 1.66 -48.29 33.97
CA GLY A 237 2.55 -49.29 33.35
C GLY A 237 3.42 -50.22 34.23
N ASN A 238 2.78 -51.06 35.06
CA ASN A 238 3.28 -52.35 35.58
C ASN A 238 4.48 -52.37 36.59
N VAL A 239 4.23 -52.76 37.87
CA VAL A 239 4.47 -54.10 38.49
C VAL A 239 5.97 -54.29 38.92
N VAL A 240 6.32 -54.50 40.21
CA VAL A 240 6.08 -55.68 41.08
C VAL A 240 6.04 -55.33 42.60
N LEU A 241 5.11 -56.01 43.31
CA LEU A 241 5.01 -56.37 44.74
C LEU A 241 6.20 -56.13 45.71
N SER A 242 5.90 -55.59 46.91
CA SER A 242 5.80 -56.39 48.16
C SER A 242 5.22 -55.58 49.35
N PRO A 243 4.66 -56.22 50.41
CA PRO A 243 3.73 -55.56 51.35
C PRO A 243 4.27 -55.29 52.77
N VAL A 244 3.65 -54.33 53.49
CA VAL A 244 3.22 -54.31 54.92
C VAL A 244 4.25 -54.79 55.99
N SER A 245 4.54 -54.12 57.12
CA SER A 245 3.79 -53.16 57.96
C SER A 245 4.66 -51.91 58.34
N ASP A 246 4.50 -51.11 59.40
CA ASP A 246 3.53 -51.04 60.54
C ASP A 246 3.35 -49.61 61.10
N THR A 247 2.49 -49.47 62.10
CA THR A 247 2.26 -48.30 62.95
C THR A 247 3.31 -48.08 64.04
N SER A 248 3.58 -46.82 64.40
CA SER A 248 3.55 -46.37 65.81
C SER A 248 3.48 -44.85 65.93
N THR A 249 2.62 -44.39 66.83
CA THR A 249 2.62 -43.03 67.41
C THR A 249 3.72 -42.89 68.47
N GLY A 250 4.16 -41.65 68.76
CA GLY A 250 4.74 -41.29 70.07
C GLY A 250 5.94 -40.36 70.05
N HIS A 251 5.74 -39.14 70.59
CA HIS A 251 6.69 -38.16 71.15
C HIS A 251 8.03 -37.88 70.44
#